data_AF-A0A1W1HU04-F1
#
_entry.id   AF-A0A1W1HU04-F1
#
_cell.length_a   1.000
_cell.length_b   1.000
_cell.length_c   1.000
_cell.angle_alpha   90.00
_cell.angle_beta   90.00
_cell.angle_gamma   90.00
#
_symmetry.space_group_name_H-M   'P 1'
#
loop_
_entity.id
_entity.type
_entity.pdbx_description
1 polymer ?
#
loop_
_entity_poly.entity_id
_entity_poly.type
_entity_poly.pdbx_seq_one_letter_code
_entity_poly.pdbx_strand_id
1 'polypeptide(L)'
;MGRTKNHRGQGLGATDPVPVWAEWTDEQLLDLRMCDLDLRLEGTFYQEPMAQLARELETRRLTFRPHFWISDEWFTPDGVPGIAVPFYLAHPRLTKLEASQMLEVEGGTRDWCMRILRHEAGHAIENAYLLRRRRRRQKLFGRSSQPYPEYYTPRPYSRSFVRHLDVWYAQSHPDEDFAETFAVWLDPHSLWKERYRGWPVIKKLDFMDRLMGELAGTTPVVTGRQLLDPLPRIYKTLRDHYEEKRKHYGIGRTPSYDTDLKKLFSDGPTHAKNPSAAEFLRRTRKEIRRRVAEWTGEYQYTIDQVLEGMIERCQASKLHLTQHKEQAKLDFAILLTVQTMNYLHSGRHKVAL
;
A
#
# COMPACT_ATOMS: atom_id res chain seq x y z
N MET A 1 46.17 38.92 23.34
CA MET A 1 46.87 37.82 22.62
C MET A 1 45.99 36.58 22.74
N GLY A 2 45.17 36.15 21.79
CA GLY A 2 45.26 36.27 20.34
C GLY A 2 46.11 35.13 19.79
N ARG A 3 45.51 33.95 19.57
CA ARG A 3 45.91 32.97 18.54
C ARG A 3 44.86 31.86 18.39
N THR A 4 43.96 32.08 17.45
CA THR A 4 43.36 31.05 16.60
C THR A 4 44.42 30.35 15.78
N LYS A 5 44.22 29.05 15.46
CA LYS A 5 44.52 28.47 14.14
C LYS A 5 43.75 27.17 13.92
N ASN A 6 42.84 27.26 12.94
CA ASN A 6 42.21 26.16 12.21
C ASN A 6 43.23 25.29 11.48
N HIS A 7 42.91 23.99 11.35
CA HIS A 7 43.07 23.18 10.13
C HIS A 7 42.00 22.07 10.21
N ARG A 8 40.82 22.21 9.57
CA ARG A 8 40.46 21.83 8.19
C ARG A 8 40.93 20.43 7.76
N GLY A 9 39.94 19.53 7.62
CA GLY A 9 39.68 18.85 6.34
C GLY A 9 39.84 17.33 6.34
N GLN A 10 38.92 16.68 5.60
CA GLN A 10 38.83 15.26 5.24
C GLN A 10 38.09 14.40 6.31
N GLY A 11 37.08 13.57 6.00
CA GLY A 11 36.78 12.92 4.73
C GLY A 11 35.46 13.30 4.06
N LEU A 12 35.57 13.42 2.73
CA LEU A 12 34.48 13.22 1.78
C LEU A 12 34.02 11.75 1.83
N GLY A 13 32.70 11.55 1.84
CA GLY A 13 31.99 10.32 1.45
C GLY A 13 32.69 8.98 1.70
N ALA A 14 32.58 8.45 2.93
CA ALA A 14 32.59 7.01 3.09
C ALA A 14 31.22 6.52 2.59
N THR A 15 31.15 6.01 1.36
CA THR A 15 30.06 5.13 0.97
C THR A 15 30.11 3.97 1.96
N ASP A 16 29.06 3.81 2.77
CA ASP A 16 28.96 2.64 3.65
C ASP A 16 29.20 1.38 2.81
N PRO A 17 30.01 0.43 3.32
CA PRO A 17 30.31 -0.78 2.58
C PRO A 17 29.01 -1.50 2.24
N VAL A 18 28.87 -1.88 0.97
CA VAL A 18 27.71 -2.65 0.50
C VAL A 18 27.54 -3.87 1.41
N PRO A 19 26.35 -4.10 1.99
CA PRO A 19 26.15 -5.22 2.89
C PRO A 19 26.46 -6.54 2.19
N VAL A 20 27.14 -7.47 2.88
CA VAL A 20 27.54 -8.77 2.30
C VAL A 20 26.35 -9.55 1.74
N TRP A 21 25.18 -9.41 2.36
CA TRP A 21 23.94 -10.06 1.94
C TRP A 21 23.36 -9.50 0.63
N ALA A 22 23.86 -8.37 0.12
CA ALA A 22 23.38 -7.76 -1.13
C ALA A 22 23.58 -8.67 -2.35
N GLU A 23 24.60 -9.54 -2.31
CA GLU A 23 24.95 -10.48 -3.38
C GLU A 23 24.43 -11.90 -3.12
N TRP A 24 23.72 -12.14 -2.01
CA TRP A 24 23.18 -13.46 -1.67
C TRP A 24 22.01 -13.85 -2.58
N THR A 25 21.84 -15.15 -2.80
CA THR A 25 20.65 -15.70 -3.46
C THR A 25 19.40 -15.44 -2.62
N ASP A 26 18.20 -15.59 -3.20
CA ASP A 26 16.96 -15.41 -2.44
C ASP A 26 16.90 -16.41 -1.28
N GLU A 27 17.27 -17.68 -1.50
CA GLU A 27 17.29 -18.72 -0.47
C GLU A 27 18.17 -18.36 0.72
N GLN A 28 19.38 -17.85 0.47
CA GLN A 28 20.31 -17.42 1.51
C GLN A 28 19.79 -16.19 2.26
N LEU A 29 19.25 -15.21 1.53
CA LEU A 29 18.72 -13.98 2.11
C LEU A 29 17.48 -14.25 2.97
N LEU A 30 16.63 -15.20 2.58
CA LEU A 30 15.45 -15.58 3.35
C LEU A 30 15.79 -16.10 4.76
N ASP A 31 16.95 -16.72 4.96
CA ASP A 31 17.36 -17.23 6.28
C ASP A 31 17.98 -16.13 7.19
N LEU A 32 18.16 -14.92 6.69
CA LEU A 32 18.66 -13.78 7.46
C LEU A 32 17.57 -13.23 8.40
N ARG A 33 17.94 -12.92 9.65
CA ARG A 33 17.04 -12.20 10.58
C ARG A 33 16.88 -10.76 10.14
N MET A 34 15.66 -10.22 10.26
CA MET A 34 15.37 -8.85 9.82
C MET A 34 16.22 -7.82 10.58
N CYS A 35 16.46 -8.02 11.88
CA CYS A 35 17.34 -7.16 12.69
C CYS A 35 18.81 -7.15 12.22
N ASP A 36 19.27 -8.17 11.50
CA ASP A 36 20.65 -8.30 11.02
C ASP A 36 20.88 -7.64 9.65
N LEU A 37 19.84 -7.04 9.06
CA LEU A 37 19.96 -6.30 7.79
C LEU A 37 20.78 -5.01 7.92
N ASP A 38 20.88 -4.44 9.14
CA ASP A 38 21.61 -3.20 9.47
C ASP A 38 21.33 -2.03 8.51
N LEU A 39 20.04 -1.78 8.27
CA LEU A 39 19.58 -0.76 7.33
C LEU A 39 19.50 0.62 7.99
N ARG A 40 19.70 1.65 7.16
CA ARG A 40 19.57 3.07 7.50
C ARG A 40 18.62 3.76 6.52
N LEU A 41 18.12 4.94 6.87
CA LEU A 41 17.24 5.71 5.96
C LEU A 41 18.05 6.58 5.01
N GLU A 42 19.19 7.07 5.48
CA GLU A 42 20.12 7.90 4.72
C GLU A 42 20.67 7.15 3.50
N GLY A 43 20.73 7.82 2.35
CA GLY A 43 21.24 7.21 1.11
C GLY A 43 20.30 6.19 0.46
N THR A 44 19.07 6.03 0.96
CA THR A 44 18.09 5.09 0.39
C THR A 44 17.07 5.77 -0.51
N PHE A 45 16.20 4.95 -1.14
CA PHE A 45 15.06 5.42 -1.93
C PHE A 45 14.16 6.41 -1.17
N TYR A 46 14.09 6.32 0.16
CA TYR A 46 13.24 7.18 0.98
C TYR A 46 13.66 8.64 1.07
N GLN A 47 14.93 8.94 0.82
CA GLN A 47 15.48 10.27 1.09
C GLN A 47 14.75 11.36 0.29
N GLU A 48 14.50 11.13 -1.00
CA GLU A 48 13.78 12.11 -1.84
C GLU A 48 12.28 12.24 -1.48
N PRO A 49 11.50 11.15 -1.35
CA PRO A 49 10.10 11.23 -0.90
C PRO A 49 9.93 11.88 0.48
N MET A 50 10.76 11.53 1.47
CA MET A 50 10.68 12.14 2.80
C MET A 50 11.00 13.64 2.75
N ALA A 51 12.02 14.04 1.97
CA ALA A 51 12.33 15.44 1.77
C ALA A 51 11.21 16.18 1.04
N GLN A 52 10.52 15.52 0.09
CA GLN A 52 9.36 16.09 -0.58
C GLN A 52 8.19 16.29 0.38
N LEU A 53 7.84 15.28 1.19
CA LEU A 53 6.80 15.41 2.21
C LEU A 53 7.11 16.55 3.19
N ALA A 54 8.38 16.69 3.62
CA ALA A 54 8.79 17.78 4.49
C ALA A 54 8.55 19.16 3.85
N ARG A 55 8.88 19.34 2.56
CA ARG A 55 8.60 20.58 1.81
C ARG A 55 7.11 20.84 1.63
N GLU A 56 6.31 19.82 1.39
CA GLU A 56 4.84 19.95 1.28
C GLU A 56 4.23 20.45 2.60
N LEU A 57 4.63 19.86 3.74
CA LEU A 57 4.20 20.30 5.07
C LEU A 57 4.66 21.74 5.38
N GLU A 58 5.90 22.07 5.04
CA GLU A 58 6.46 23.42 5.21
C GLU A 58 5.72 24.47 4.37
N THR A 59 5.38 24.14 3.13
CA THR A 59 4.62 25.03 2.22
C THR A 59 3.25 25.36 2.81
N ARG A 60 2.66 24.41 3.56
CA ARG A 60 1.42 24.61 4.33
C ARG A 60 1.63 25.30 5.69
N ARG A 61 2.86 25.74 5.98
CA ARG A 61 3.27 26.40 7.24
C ARG A 61 3.02 25.55 8.49
N LEU A 62 2.98 24.23 8.32
CA LEU A 62 2.87 23.31 9.44
C LEU A 62 4.27 23.15 10.06
N THR A 63 4.37 23.28 11.38
CA THR A 63 5.64 23.09 12.12
C THR A 63 5.92 21.62 12.41
N PHE A 64 4.88 20.78 12.37
CA PHE A 64 4.96 19.34 12.52
C PHE A 64 5.92 18.69 11.52
N ARG A 65 6.82 17.84 12.03
CA ARG A 65 7.70 17.00 11.23
C ARG A 65 7.61 15.58 11.79
N PRO A 66 7.04 14.60 11.03
CA PRO A 66 7.04 13.22 11.49
C PRO A 66 8.48 12.72 11.62
N HIS A 67 8.76 11.93 12.65
CA HIS A 67 9.96 11.10 12.68
C HIS A 67 9.71 9.82 11.88
N PHE A 68 10.77 9.23 11.34
CA PHE A 68 10.71 8.03 10.53
C PHE A 68 11.60 6.94 11.12
N TRP A 69 11.20 5.68 10.97
CA TRP A 69 12.03 4.53 11.28
C TRP A 69 11.72 3.38 10.32
N ILE A 70 12.68 2.47 10.16
CA ILE A 70 12.50 1.28 9.34
C ILE A 70 11.79 0.20 10.16
N SER A 71 10.77 -0.42 9.58
CA SER A 71 10.01 -1.55 10.11
C SER A 71 9.84 -2.62 9.02
N ASP A 72 9.02 -3.63 9.29
CA ASP A 72 8.56 -4.60 8.31
C ASP A 72 7.53 -4.03 7.30
N GLU A 73 6.63 -3.14 7.72
CA GLU A 73 5.57 -2.56 6.87
C GLU A 73 5.35 -1.04 7.08
N TRP A 74 4.49 -0.43 6.26
CA TRP A 74 4.04 0.95 6.40
C TRP A 74 3.00 1.07 7.52
N PHE A 75 3.19 1.96 8.48
CA PHE A 75 2.14 2.30 9.45
C PHE A 75 2.49 3.53 10.29
N THR A 76 1.46 4.08 10.93
CA THR A 76 1.58 5.10 11.96
C THR A 76 0.91 4.61 13.25
N PRO A 77 1.66 4.30 14.32
CA PRO A 77 1.06 3.80 15.55
C PRO A 77 0.18 4.85 16.21
N ASP A 78 -0.89 4.38 16.85
CA ASP A 78 -1.78 5.24 17.64
C ASP A 78 -1.01 6.04 18.71
N GLY A 79 -1.26 7.35 18.73
CA GLY A 79 -0.61 8.27 19.65
C GLY A 79 0.85 8.60 19.33
N VAL A 80 1.43 8.03 18.26
CA VAL A 80 2.81 8.31 17.84
C VAL A 80 2.80 9.28 16.66
N PRO A 81 3.51 10.42 16.75
CA PRO A 81 3.60 11.42 15.69
C PRO A 81 4.71 11.09 14.67
N GLY A 82 4.79 9.84 14.21
CA GLY A 82 5.82 9.38 13.28
C GLY A 82 5.39 8.16 12.47
N ILE A 83 6.19 7.83 11.44
CA ILE A 83 5.83 6.90 10.37
C ILE A 83 6.87 5.77 10.30
N ALA A 84 6.40 4.53 10.42
CA ALA A 84 7.17 3.33 10.08
C ALA A 84 7.21 3.17 8.56
N VAL A 85 8.39 2.85 8.03
CA VAL A 85 8.58 2.59 6.60
C VAL A 85 9.19 1.20 6.39
N PRO A 86 8.78 0.45 5.37
CA PRO A 86 9.23 -0.92 5.18
C PRO A 86 10.71 -1.07 4.80
N PHE A 87 11.36 -2.10 5.34
CA PHE A 87 12.75 -2.47 5.04
C PHE A 87 13.02 -2.70 3.56
N TYR A 88 12.04 -3.20 2.79
CA TYR A 88 12.26 -3.62 1.41
C TYR A 88 12.50 -2.48 0.42
N LEU A 89 12.16 -1.23 0.77
CA LEU A 89 12.51 -0.05 -0.04
C LEU A 89 13.86 0.57 0.35
N ALA A 90 14.44 0.15 1.48
CA ALA A 90 15.70 0.70 1.96
C ALA A 90 16.92 0.16 1.16
N HIS A 91 16.77 -0.90 0.37
CA HIS A 91 17.85 -1.43 -0.47
C HIS A 91 17.35 -2.15 -1.74
N PRO A 92 17.97 -1.96 -2.92
CA PRO A 92 17.51 -2.55 -4.18
C PRO A 92 17.42 -4.08 -4.18
N ARG A 93 18.33 -4.77 -3.45
CA ARG A 93 18.29 -6.23 -3.31
C ARG A 93 17.02 -6.72 -2.59
N LEU A 94 16.57 -5.97 -1.58
CA LEU A 94 15.38 -6.28 -0.81
C LEU A 94 14.11 -5.92 -1.60
N THR A 95 14.16 -4.84 -2.39
CA THR A 95 13.09 -4.50 -3.36
C THR A 95 12.86 -5.64 -4.36
N LYS A 96 13.94 -6.26 -4.86
CA LYS A 96 13.84 -7.44 -5.73
C LYS A 96 13.25 -8.65 -4.99
N LEU A 97 13.66 -8.86 -3.74
CA LEU A 97 13.11 -9.95 -2.92
C LEU A 97 11.60 -9.75 -2.70
N GLU A 98 11.16 -8.55 -2.29
CA GLU A 98 9.74 -8.22 -2.12
C GLU A 98 8.93 -8.51 -3.39
N ALA A 99 9.43 -8.05 -4.55
CA ALA A 99 8.79 -8.31 -5.83
C ALA A 99 8.67 -9.81 -6.16
N SER A 100 9.65 -10.62 -5.75
CA SER A 100 9.62 -12.07 -5.94
C SER A 100 8.60 -12.75 -5.01
N GLN A 101 8.51 -12.30 -3.75
CA GLN A 101 7.71 -12.94 -2.72
C GLN A 101 6.24 -12.50 -2.77
N MET A 102 5.98 -11.24 -3.12
CA MET A 102 4.66 -10.60 -3.06
C MET A 102 4.13 -10.14 -4.42
N LEU A 103 4.89 -10.34 -5.51
CA LEU A 103 4.53 -9.99 -6.90
C LEU A 103 4.38 -8.49 -7.18
N GLU A 104 4.58 -7.67 -6.16
CA GLU A 104 4.61 -6.22 -6.18
C GLU A 104 5.50 -5.68 -5.07
N VAL A 105 5.83 -4.41 -5.15
CA VAL A 105 6.56 -3.70 -4.10
C VAL A 105 5.74 -2.49 -3.73
N GLU A 106 5.04 -2.54 -2.61
CA GLU A 106 4.20 -1.43 -2.15
C GLU A 106 5.03 -0.18 -1.89
N GLY A 107 4.69 0.92 -2.57
CA GLY A 107 5.49 2.15 -2.55
C GLY A 107 6.79 2.07 -3.37
N GLY A 108 6.97 1.05 -4.21
CA GLY A 108 8.19 0.84 -5.02
C GLY A 108 8.42 1.88 -6.13
N THR A 109 7.44 2.76 -6.40
CA THR A 109 7.61 3.91 -7.29
C THR A 109 7.48 5.20 -6.49
N ARG A 110 8.13 6.28 -6.95
CA ARG A 110 8.12 7.57 -6.25
C ARG A 110 6.69 8.09 -6.02
N ASP A 111 5.84 8.00 -7.02
CA ASP A 111 4.45 8.46 -6.92
C ASP A 111 3.64 7.63 -5.93
N TRP A 112 3.82 6.31 -5.90
CA TRP A 112 3.14 5.43 -4.94
C TRP A 112 3.66 5.65 -3.52
N CYS A 113 4.98 5.74 -3.34
CA CYS A 113 5.62 6.08 -2.07
C CYS A 113 5.08 7.41 -1.52
N MET A 114 4.99 8.44 -2.37
CA MET A 114 4.44 9.73 -1.96
C MET A 114 2.96 9.66 -1.57
N ARG A 115 2.14 8.84 -2.25
CA ARG A 115 0.74 8.61 -1.83
C ARG A 115 0.71 8.02 -0.41
N ILE A 116 1.44 6.93 -0.17
CA ILE A 116 1.48 6.29 1.16
C ILE A 116 2.03 7.25 2.23
N LEU A 117 3.15 7.92 1.96
CA LEU A 117 3.74 8.88 2.91
C LEU A 117 2.80 10.02 3.29
N ARG A 118 2.02 10.55 2.35
CA ARG A 118 1.03 11.59 2.64
C ARG A 118 -0.15 11.05 3.46
N HIS A 119 -0.56 9.82 3.18
CA HIS A 119 -1.57 9.11 3.97
C HIS A 119 -1.09 8.93 5.41
N GLU A 120 0.09 8.34 5.61
CA GLU A 120 0.68 8.13 6.93
C GLU A 120 0.94 9.45 7.68
N ALA A 121 1.35 10.50 6.97
CA ALA A 121 1.47 11.83 7.54
C ALA A 121 0.13 12.38 8.06
N GLY A 122 -1.00 11.96 7.46
CA GLY A 122 -2.35 12.25 7.93
C GLY A 122 -2.65 11.61 9.28
N HIS A 123 -2.30 10.34 9.49
CA HIS A 123 -2.38 9.71 10.80
C HIS A 123 -1.43 10.38 11.81
N ALA A 124 -0.20 10.63 11.40
CA ALA A 124 0.84 11.15 12.30
C ALA A 124 0.52 12.57 12.78
N ILE A 125 -0.01 13.44 11.91
CA ILE A 125 -0.44 14.79 12.32
C ILE A 125 -1.70 14.72 13.20
N GLU A 126 -2.56 13.73 12.98
CA GLU A 126 -3.73 13.51 13.82
C GLU A 126 -3.35 13.20 15.27
N ASN A 127 -2.35 12.34 15.44
CA ASN A 127 -1.73 12.01 16.72
C ASN A 127 -1.05 13.25 17.32
N ALA A 128 -0.23 13.96 16.54
CA ALA A 128 0.57 15.09 16.98
C ALA A 128 -0.26 16.23 17.62
N TYR A 129 -1.45 16.48 17.10
CA TYR A 129 -2.36 17.54 17.58
C TYR A 129 -3.62 17.02 18.29
N LEU A 130 -3.71 15.71 18.57
CA LEU A 130 -4.85 15.07 19.24
C LEU A 130 -6.21 15.35 18.55
N LEU A 131 -6.22 15.38 17.21
CA LEU A 131 -7.37 15.86 16.42
C LEU A 131 -8.59 14.92 16.50
N ARG A 132 -8.37 13.64 16.82
CA ARG A 132 -9.42 12.63 17.07
C ARG A 132 -10.44 13.07 18.14
N ARG A 133 -10.04 13.94 19.07
CA ARG A 133 -10.91 14.48 20.14
C ARG A 133 -11.77 15.67 19.69
N ARG A 134 -11.48 16.29 18.54
CA ARG A 134 -12.22 17.47 18.08
C ARG A 134 -13.63 17.07 17.61
N ARG A 135 -14.67 17.67 18.19
CA ARG A 135 -16.08 17.38 17.86
C ARG A 135 -16.41 17.53 16.36
N ARG A 136 -15.83 18.53 15.69
CA ARG A 136 -16.08 18.76 14.26
C ARG A 136 -15.46 17.68 13.37
N ARG A 137 -14.27 17.17 13.73
CA ARG A 137 -13.66 15.99 13.09
C ARG A 137 -14.58 14.80 13.25
N GLN A 138 -15.00 14.50 14.49
CA GLN A 138 -15.88 13.36 14.78
C GLN A 138 -17.20 13.41 14.02
N LYS A 139 -17.78 14.60 13.85
CA LYS A 139 -19.04 14.78 13.11
C LYS A 139 -18.89 14.50 11.60
N LEU A 140 -17.72 14.77 11.02
CA LEU A 140 -17.48 14.65 9.58
C LEU A 140 -16.95 13.28 9.15
N PHE A 141 -16.06 12.70 9.97
CA PHE A 141 -15.38 11.44 9.66
C PHE A 141 -15.93 10.25 10.46
N GLY A 142 -16.42 10.50 11.68
CA GLY A 142 -16.76 9.46 12.64
C GLY A 142 -15.79 9.41 13.83
N ARG A 143 -16.01 8.48 14.75
CA ARG A 143 -15.20 8.33 15.96
C ARG A 143 -14.10 7.30 15.72
N SER A 144 -12.86 7.62 16.09
CA SER A 144 -11.74 6.69 16.09
C SER A 144 -11.89 5.51 17.06
N SER A 145 -12.82 5.62 18.02
CA SER A 145 -13.16 4.51 18.92
C SER A 145 -14.05 3.45 18.26
N GLN A 146 -14.42 3.63 16.99
CA GLN A 146 -15.07 2.57 16.24
C GLN A 146 -14.06 1.43 16.09
N PRO A 147 -14.45 0.18 16.35
CA PRO A 147 -13.59 -0.94 16.05
C PRO A 147 -13.30 -0.95 14.55
N TYR A 148 -12.03 -1.14 14.18
CA TYR A 148 -11.70 -1.44 12.80
C TYR A 148 -12.48 -2.69 12.37
N PRO A 149 -13.23 -2.61 11.26
CA PRO A 149 -14.03 -3.73 10.83
C PRO A 149 -13.11 -4.85 10.35
N GLU A 150 -13.36 -6.08 10.78
CA GLU A 150 -12.70 -7.25 10.17
C GLU A 150 -13.05 -7.36 8.67
N TYR A 151 -14.24 -6.86 8.28
CA TYR A 151 -14.74 -6.80 6.90
C TYR A 151 -15.60 -5.55 6.70
N TYR A 152 -15.43 -4.87 5.58
CA TYR A 152 -16.38 -3.83 5.16
C TYR A 152 -16.76 -4.01 3.69
N THR A 153 -18.03 -3.75 3.38
CA THR A 153 -18.51 -3.71 2.00
C THR A 153 -18.48 -2.26 1.54
N PRO A 154 -17.59 -1.88 0.61
CA PRO A 154 -17.53 -0.51 0.14
C PRO A 154 -18.80 -0.14 -0.62
N ARG A 155 -19.15 1.14 -0.63
CA ARG A 155 -20.27 1.69 -1.40
C ARG A 155 -19.73 2.29 -2.70
N PRO A 156 -19.80 1.59 -3.85
CA PRO A 156 -19.04 1.98 -5.04
C PRO A 156 -19.48 3.33 -5.65
N TYR A 157 -20.73 3.72 -5.46
CA TYR A 157 -21.26 4.98 -5.99
C TYR A 157 -21.19 6.13 -4.98
N SER A 158 -20.60 5.91 -3.79
CA SER A 158 -20.46 6.96 -2.79
C SER A 158 -19.53 8.06 -3.28
N ARG A 159 -20.02 9.30 -3.25
CA ARG A 159 -19.26 10.52 -3.54
C ARG A 159 -18.84 11.26 -2.26
N SER A 160 -19.00 10.61 -1.10
CA SER A 160 -18.71 11.19 0.22
C SER A 160 -17.27 10.97 0.68
N PHE A 161 -16.45 10.30 -0.12
CA PHE A 161 -15.07 9.94 0.19
C PHE A 161 -14.15 10.37 -0.95
N VAL A 162 -12.90 10.66 -0.61
CA VAL A 162 -11.87 10.90 -1.61
C VAL A 162 -11.42 9.55 -2.20
N ARG A 163 -10.79 9.60 -3.36
CA ARG A 163 -10.11 8.48 -4.00
C ARG A 163 -8.63 8.81 -4.00
N HIS A 164 -7.84 8.07 -3.23
CA HIS A 164 -6.41 8.36 -3.09
C HIS A 164 -5.51 7.13 -3.14
N LEU A 165 -5.46 6.24 -2.15
CA LEU A 165 -4.74 4.96 -2.24
C LEU A 165 -5.58 3.99 -3.07
N ASP A 166 -6.43 3.19 -2.43
CA ASP A 166 -7.43 2.41 -3.13
C ASP A 166 -8.75 3.15 -3.18
N VAL A 167 -9.53 2.91 -4.24
CA VAL A 167 -10.76 3.64 -4.54
C VAL A 167 -11.75 3.62 -3.35
N TRP A 168 -11.67 2.58 -2.52
CA TRP A 168 -12.57 2.37 -1.39
C TRP A 168 -11.93 2.47 -0.01
N TYR A 169 -10.59 2.61 0.07
CA TYR A 169 -9.87 2.52 1.34
C TYR A 169 -10.36 3.55 2.37
N ALA A 170 -10.66 4.77 1.93
CA ALA A 170 -11.25 5.81 2.77
C ALA A 170 -12.59 5.44 3.43
N GLN A 171 -13.26 4.36 3.02
CA GLN A 171 -14.52 3.90 3.62
C GLN A 171 -14.33 2.85 4.72
N SER A 172 -13.11 2.34 4.92
CA SER A 172 -12.82 1.24 5.85
C SER A 172 -12.99 1.68 7.30
N HIS A 173 -12.54 2.89 7.65
CA HIS A 173 -12.58 3.41 9.01
C HIS A 173 -12.56 4.96 9.02
N PRO A 174 -13.12 5.63 10.04
CA PRO A 174 -13.04 7.09 10.18
C PRO A 174 -11.64 7.67 10.16
N ASP A 175 -10.64 6.93 10.64
CA ASP A 175 -9.25 7.37 10.67
C ASP A 175 -8.64 7.28 9.26
N GLU A 176 -8.93 6.22 8.51
CA GLU A 176 -8.53 6.12 7.09
C GLU A 176 -9.16 7.21 6.23
N ASP A 177 -10.44 7.52 6.43
CA ASP A 177 -11.13 8.62 5.75
C ASP A 177 -10.44 9.97 5.99
N PHE A 178 -9.98 10.20 7.23
CA PHE A 178 -9.23 11.40 7.59
C PHE A 178 -7.86 11.43 6.92
N ALA A 179 -7.09 10.35 7.00
CA ALA A 179 -5.75 10.24 6.43
C ALA A 179 -5.76 10.36 4.90
N GLU A 180 -6.69 9.68 4.22
CA GLU A 180 -6.89 9.81 2.77
C GLU A 180 -7.30 11.23 2.37
N THR A 181 -8.21 11.86 3.13
CA THR A 181 -8.61 13.26 2.89
C THR A 181 -7.44 14.22 3.09
N PHE A 182 -6.60 13.99 4.10
CA PHE A 182 -5.40 14.78 4.36
C PHE A 182 -4.41 14.64 3.20
N ALA A 183 -4.17 13.41 2.74
CA ALA A 183 -3.22 13.15 1.66
C ALA A 183 -3.62 13.85 0.35
N VAL A 184 -4.91 13.79 -0.01
CA VAL A 184 -5.45 14.53 -1.16
C VAL A 184 -5.34 16.04 -0.96
N TRP A 185 -5.66 16.55 0.22
CA TRP A 185 -5.56 17.98 0.50
C TRP A 185 -4.12 18.48 0.43
N LEU A 186 -3.15 17.71 0.93
CA LEU A 186 -1.75 18.08 1.01
C LEU A 186 -1.10 18.14 -0.38
N ASP A 187 -1.40 17.16 -1.24
CA ASP A 187 -0.83 17.07 -2.59
C ASP A 187 -1.15 18.32 -3.43
N PRO A 188 -0.12 19.10 -3.83
CA PRO A 188 -0.31 20.31 -4.64
C PRO A 188 -0.89 20.03 -6.03
N HIS A 189 -0.77 18.80 -6.53
CA HIS A 189 -1.25 18.41 -7.86
C HIS A 189 -2.65 17.78 -7.83
N SER A 190 -3.26 17.62 -6.65
CA SER A 190 -4.56 16.97 -6.51
C SER A 190 -5.72 17.72 -7.19
N LEU A 191 -5.59 19.05 -7.36
CA LEU A 191 -6.63 19.96 -7.84
C LEU A 191 -7.99 19.62 -7.21
N TRP A 192 -7.99 19.38 -5.90
CA TRP A 192 -9.11 18.73 -5.22
C TRP A 192 -10.41 19.54 -5.29
N LYS A 193 -10.32 20.87 -5.40
CA LYS A 193 -11.47 21.77 -5.54
C LYS A 193 -12.21 21.51 -6.84
N GLU A 194 -11.47 21.39 -7.94
CA GLU A 194 -11.99 21.09 -9.27
C GLU A 194 -12.43 19.63 -9.35
N ARG A 195 -11.58 18.72 -8.88
CA ARG A 195 -11.77 17.26 -8.96
C ARG A 195 -13.04 16.79 -8.26
N TYR A 196 -13.32 17.34 -7.07
CA TYR A 196 -14.48 16.95 -6.25
C TYR A 196 -15.62 17.98 -6.28
N ARG A 197 -15.65 18.86 -7.28
CA ARG A 197 -16.71 19.85 -7.44
C ARG A 197 -18.08 19.16 -7.53
N GLY A 198 -19.00 19.57 -6.65
CA GLY A 198 -20.35 19.00 -6.57
C GLY A 198 -20.45 17.65 -5.85
N TRP A 199 -19.34 17.11 -5.33
CA TRP A 199 -19.35 15.89 -4.51
C TRP A 199 -19.48 16.24 -3.02
N PRO A 200 -20.23 15.45 -2.22
CA PRO A 200 -20.35 15.70 -0.78
C PRO A 200 -19.03 15.73 -0.01
N VAL A 201 -18.00 15.00 -0.48
CA VAL A 201 -16.65 14.97 0.12
C VAL A 201 -16.00 16.36 0.21
N ILE A 202 -16.41 17.32 -0.63
CA ILE A 202 -15.85 18.68 -0.60
C ILE A 202 -15.96 19.31 0.80
N LYS A 203 -16.98 18.96 1.59
CA LYS A 203 -17.15 19.42 2.97
C LYS A 203 -16.01 18.97 3.90
N LYS A 204 -15.47 17.77 3.68
CA LYS A 204 -14.32 17.23 4.43
C LYS A 204 -13.03 17.90 4.01
N LEU A 205 -12.82 18.13 2.71
CA LEU A 205 -11.66 18.85 2.19
C LEU A 205 -11.63 20.32 2.63
N ASP A 206 -12.77 21.01 2.59
CA ASP A 206 -12.90 22.38 3.12
C ASP A 206 -12.66 22.44 4.64
N PHE A 207 -13.09 21.39 5.37
CA PHE A 207 -12.77 21.28 6.78
C PHE A 207 -11.28 21.05 7.02
N MET A 208 -10.65 20.18 6.22
CA MET A 208 -9.21 19.91 6.30
C MET A 208 -8.39 21.19 6.04
N ASP A 209 -8.76 21.96 5.02
CA ASP A 209 -8.09 23.21 4.67
C ASP A 209 -8.15 24.24 5.81
N ARG A 210 -9.34 24.41 6.41
CA ARG A 210 -9.50 25.30 7.57
C ARG A 210 -8.75 24.79 8.80
N LEU A 211 -8.87 23.49 9.09
CA LEU A 211 -8.23 22.87 10.25
C LEU A 211 -6.71 23.03 10.17
N MET A 212 -6.10 22.74 9.03
CA MET A 212 -4.65 22.87 8.86
C MET A 212 -4.22 24.33 8.83
N GLY A 213 -5.07 25.25 8.34
CA GLY A 213 -4.87 26.69 8.47
C GLY A 213 -4.85 27.16 9.93
N GLU A 214 -5.71 26.63 10.80
CA GLU A 214 -5.68 26.91 12.25
C GLU A 214 -4.38 26.39 12.92
N LEU A 215 -3.83 25.28 12.43
CA LEU A 215 -2.62 24.67 12.97
C LEU A 215 -1.33 25.29 12.41
N ALA A 216 -1.42 26.10 11.35
CA ALA A 216 -0.27 26.77 10.77
C ALA A 216 0.50 27.59 11.82
N GLY A 217 1.81 27.38 11.91
CA GLY A 217 2.68 28.01 12.92
C GLY A 217 2.49 27.50 14.36
N THR A 218 1.51 26.64 14.64
CA THR A 218 1.26 26.09 15.98
C THR A 218 2.11 24.85 16.21
N THR A 219 2.73 24.73 17.39
CA THR A 219 3.54 23.57 17.76
C THR A 219 2.67 22.35 18.10
N PRO A 220 3.10 21.12 17.76
CA PRO A 220 2.41 19.90 18.16
C PRO A 220 2.32 19.73 19.67
N VAL A 221 1.25 19.08 20.13
CA VAL A 221 1.05 18.74 21.55
C VAL A 221 1.83 17.48 21.90
N VAL A 222 1.83 16.48 21.01
CA VAL A 222 2.56 15.23 21.18
C VAL A 222 3.86 15.31 20.36
N THR A 223 4.99 15.16 21.04
CA THR A 223 6.34 15.24 20.44
C THR A 223 7.20 14.00 20.69
N GLY A 224 6.61 12.96 21.29
CA GLY A 224 7.29 11.71 21.60
C GLY A 224 7.79 11.00 20.34
N ARG A 225 8.97 10.39 20.43
CA ARG A 225 9.62 9.65 19.32
C ARG A 225 9.68 8.14 19.58
N GLN A 226 8.60 7.60 20.15
CA GLN A 226 8.47 6.14 20.33
C GLN A 226 8.52 5.46 18.96
N LEU A 227 9.22 4.33 18.91
CA LEU A 227 9.30 3.46 17.73
C LEU A 227 8.59 2.16 18.08
N LEU A 228 7.54 1.82 17.35
CA LEU A 228 6.87 0.54 17.43
C LEU A 228 7.45 -0.39 16.35
N ASP A 229 7.76 -1.62 16.76
CA ASP A 229 8.39 -2.65 15.93
C ASP A 229 9.54 -2.18 15.04
N PRO A 230 10.52 -1.40 15.56
CA PRO A 230 11.63 -0.96 14.73
C PRO A 230 12.47 -2.15 14.28
N LEU A 231 12.99 -2.12 13.05
CA LEU A 231 13.74 -3.20 12.42
C LEU A 231 14.79 -3.88 13.33
N PRO A 232 15.61 -3.14 14.11
CA PRO A 232 16.58 -3.76 15.04
C PRO A 232 15.97 -4.64 16.14
N ARG A 233 14.65 -4.61 16.33
CA ARG A 233 13.89 -5.42 17.30
C ARG A 233 13.05 -6.51 16.64
N ILE A 234 13.10 -6.68 15.32
CA ILE A 234 12.40 -7.74 14.60
C ILE A 234 13.34 -8.93 14.42
N TYR A 235 13.21 -9.93 15.30
CA TYR A 235 14.12 -11.08 15.35
C TYR A 235 13.76 -12.24 14.40
N LYS A 236 12.57 -12.23 13.80
CA LYS A 236 12.15 -13.25 12.84
C LYS A 236 13.00 -13.20 11.57
N THR A 237 13.10 -14.32 10.87
CA THR A 237 13.79 -14.38 9.58
C THR A 237 12.96 -13.72 8.48
N LEU A 238 13.60 -13.35 7.38
CA LEU A 238 12.87 -12.92 6.18
C LEU A 238 11.94 -14.03 5.68
N ARG A 239 12.32 -15.30 5.80
CA ARG A 239 11.48 -16.46 5.51
C ARG A 239 10.20 -16.46 6.33
N ASP A 240 10.32 -16.35 7.65
CA ASP A 240 9.17 -16.30 8.56
C ASP A 240 8.27 -15.11 8.23
N HIS A 241 8.85 -13.92 8.02
CA HIS A 241 8.11 -12.72 7.61
C HIS A 241 7.30 -12.97 6.34
N TYR A 242 7.91 -13.49 5.29
CA TYR A 242 7.21 -13.73 4.03
C TYR A 242 6.22 -14.89 4.09
N GLU A 243 6.47 -15.92 4.91
CA GLU A 243 5.48 -16.96 5.17
C GLU A 243 4.26 -16.42 5.92
N GLU A 244 4.45 -15.60 6.94
CA GLU A 244 3.37 -14.92 7.66
C GLU A 244 2.60 -13.98 6.74
N LYS A 245 3.31 -13.14 5.97
CA LYS A 245 2.72 -12.20 5.01
C LYS A 245 1.91 -12.94 3.95
N ARG A 246 2.45 -14.02 3.36
CA ARG A 246 1.69 -14.88 2.42
C ARG A 246 0.55 -15.64 3.07
N LYS A 247 0.61 -16.03 4.35
CA LYS A 247 -0.54 -16.60 5.06
C LYS A 247 -1.60 -15.54 5.35
N HIS A 248 -1.18 -14.29 5.53
CA HIS A 248 -2.08 -13.17 5.75
C HIS A 248 -2.87 -12.83 4.48
N TYR A 249 -2.17 -12.64 3.36
CA TYR A 249 -2.72 -12.24 2.06
C TYR A 249 -3.07 -13.43 1.15
N GLY A 250 -2.63 -14.63 1.49
CA GLY A 250 -2.89 -15.84 0.71
C GLY A 250 -4.29 -16.40 0.91
N ILE A 251 -4.72 -17.15 -0.09
CA ILE A 251 -6.06 -17.70 -0.21
C ILE A 251 -6.07 -19.13 0.33
N GLY A 252 -6.80 -19.36 1.43
CA GLY A 252 -6.90 -20.67 2.09
C GLY A 252 -7.97 -21.62 1.53
N ARG A 253 -8.73 -21.26 0.48
CA ARG A 253 -9.84 -22.07 -0.04
C ARG A 253 -9.97 -21.94 -1.55
N THR A 254 -10.30 -23.04 -2.23
CA THR A 254 -10.62 -23.08 -3.68
C THR A 254 -12.12 -22.85 -3.88
N PRO A 255 -12.56 -21.71 -4.42
CA PRO A 255 -13.92 -21.49 -4.91
C PRO A 255 -14.18 -22.33 -6.17
N SER A 256 -15.43 -22.72 -6.38
CA SER A 256 -15.84 -23.37 -7.62
C SER A 256 -16.02 -22.33 -8.73
N TYR A 257 -15.00 -22.15 -9.57
CA TYR A 257 -15.02 -21.23 -10.71
C TYR A 257 -15.66 -21.81 -11.98
N ASP A 258 -16.03 -23.09 -11.95
CA ASP A 258 -16.40 -23.89 -13.12
C ASP A 258 -17.47 -23.28 -14.00
N THR A 259 -18.59 -22.90 -13.38
CA THR A 259 -19.76 -22.39 -14.10
C THR A 259 -19.42 -21.10 -14.82
N ASP A 260 -18.59 -20.25 -14.23
CA ASP A 260 -18.22 -18.98 -14.83
C ASP A 260 -17.11 -19.14 -15.88
N LEU A 261 -16.13 -20.01 -15.64
CA LEU A 261 -15.11 -20.33 -16.64
C LEU A 261 -15.73 -20.96 -17.90
N LYS A 262 -16.77 -21.80 -17.74
CA LYS A 262 -17.52 -22.38 -18.87
C LYS A 262 -18.42 -21.38 -19.61
N LYS A 263 -18.68 -20.19 -19.06
CA LYS A 263 -19.32 -19.09 -19.81
C LYS A 263 -18.34 -18.39 -20.74
N LEU A 264 -17.06 -18.31 -20.34
CA LEU A 264 -16.01 -17.62 -21.10
C LEU A 264 -15.26 -18.56 -22.07
N PHE A 265 -15.10 -19.83 -21.70
CA PHE A 265 -14.34 -20.83 -22.43
C PHE A 265 -15.17 -22.11 -22.61
N SER A 266 -14.74 -23.01 -23.49
CA SER A 266 -15.49 -24.24 -23.80
C SER A 266 -14.59 -25.48 -23.92
N ASP A 267 -15.11 -26.62 -23.45
CA ASP A 267 -14.60 -27.98 -23.67
C ASP A 267 -15.24 -28.65 -24.91
N GLY A 268 -16.08 -27.90 -25.66
CA GLY A 268 -16.80 -28.40 -26.83
C GLY A 268 -15.86 -28.81 -27.98
N PRO A 269 -16.15 -29.91 -28.71
CA PRO A 269 -15.31 -30.38 -29.82
C PRO A 269 -15.06 -29.34 -30.92
N THR A 270 -16.04 -28.45 -31.14
CA THR A 270 -15.97 -27.34 -32.11
C THR A 270 -14.84 -26.35 -31.80
N HIS A 271 -14.43 -26.23 -30.53
CA HIS A 271 -13.40 -25.31 -30.06
C HIS A 271 -12.07 -25.99 -29.75
N ALA A 272 -11.97 -27.32 -29.91
CA ALA A 272 -10.77 -28.08 -29.54
C ALA A 272 -9.50 -27.68 -30.33
N LYS A 273 -9.66 -27.01 -31.49
CA LYS A 273 -8.54 -26.46 -32.28
C LYS A 273 -8.16 -25.03 -31.90
N ASN A 274 -8.96 -24.36 -31.06
CA ASN A 274 -8.68 -23.00 -30.61
C ASN A 274 -7.56 -23.02 -29.56
N PRO A 275 -6.93 -21.87 -29.24
CA PRO A 275 -5.95 -21.80 -28.18
C PRO A 275 -6.51 -22.27 -26.82
N SER A 276 -5.66 -22.92 -26.02
CA SER A 276 -6.00 -23.30 -24.65
C SER A 276 -6.30 -22.07 -23.80
N ALA A 277 -7.37 -22.13 -23.01
CA ALA A 277 -7.70 -21.09 -22.03
C ALA A 277 -6.60 -20.95 -20.98
N ALA A 278 -6.06 -22.07 -20.48
CA ALA A 278 -4.97 -22.05 -19.49
C ALA A 278 -3.72 -21.35 -20.03
N GLU A 279 -3.29 -21.67 -21.26
CA GLU A 279 -2.14 -21.00 -21.88
C GLU A 279 -2.39 -19.52 -22.15
N PHE A 280 -3.59 -19.18 -22.61
CA PHE A 280 -3.99 -17.79 -22.82
C PHE A 280 -3.91 -16.99 -21.52
N LEU A 281 -4.48 -17.51 -20.43
CA LEU A 281 -4.47 -16.87 -19.12
C LEU A 281 -3.06 -16.75 -18.54
N ARG A 282 -2.19 -17.76 -18.71
CA ARG A 282 -0.77 -17.68 -18.31
C ARG A 282 -0.05 -16.53 -19.02
N ARG A 283 -0.33 -16.31 -20.31
CA ARG A 283 0.28 -15.24 -21.10
C ARG A 283 -0.21 -13.85 -20.70
N THR A 284 -1.48 -13.70 -20.33
CA THR A 284 -2.09 -12.40 -19.98
C THR A 284 -2.07 -12.12 -18.46
N ARG A 285 -1.66 -13.09 -17.64
CA ARG A 285 -1.65 -13.07 -16.17
C ARG A 285 -1.16 -11.76 -15.56
N LYS A 286 0.06 -11.33 -15.92
CA LYS A 286 0.70 -10.15 -15.33
C LYS A 286 -0.10 -8.87 -15.60
N GLU A 287 -0.62 -8.71 -16.81
CA GLU A 287 -1.41 -7.54 -17.22
C GLU A 287 -2.75 -7.50 -16.47
N ILE A 288 -3.49 -8.60 -16.49
CA ILE A 288 -4.81 -8.70 -15.86
C ILE A 288 -4.69 -8.53 -14.35
N ARG A 289 -3.76 -9.22 -13.70
CA ARG A 289 -3.53 -9.14 -12.25
C ARG A 289 -3.28 -7.69 -11.81
N ARG A 290 -2.35 -7.00 -12.46
CA ARG A 290 -2.04 -5.59 -12.14
C ARG A 290 -3.26 -4.69 -12.31
N ARG A 291 -4.03 -4.90 -13.37
CA ARG A 291 -5.23 -4.11 -13.65
C ARG A 291 -6.34 -4.37 -12.63
N VAL A 292 -6.54 -5.63 -12.22
CA VAL A 292 -7.53 -5.95 -11.18
C VAL A 292 -7.08 -5.39 -9.82
N ALA A 293 -5.79 -5.47 -9.48
CA ALA A 293 -5.25 -4.88 -8.24
C ALA A 293 -5.53 -3.38 -8.17
N GLU A 294 -5.23 -2.64 -9.24
CA GLU A 294 -5.47 -1.19 -9.31
C GLU A 294 -6.94 -0.78 -9.06
N TRP A 295 -7.89 -1.60 -9.49
CA TRP A 295 -9.32 -1.30 -9.35
C TRP A 295 -9.96 -1.83 -8.07
N THR A 296 -9.44 -2.91 -7.53
CA THR A 296 -9.97 -3.56 -6.33
C THR A 296 -9.30 -3.05 -5.05
N GLY A 297 -8.04 -2.60 -5.14
CA GLY A 297 -7.19 -2.32 -3.99
C GLY A 297 -6.60 -3.56 -3.33
N GLU A 298 -6.78 -4.73 -3.95
CA GLU A 298 -6.31 -6.00 -3.40
C GLU A 298 -4.87 -6.28 -3.80
N TYR A 299 -4.13 -6.94 -2.89
CA TYR A 299 -2.76 -7.36 -3.12
C TYR A 299 -2.66 -8.23 -4.38
N GLN A 300 -1.67 -7.94 -5.22
CA GLN A 300 -1.42 -8.70 -6.43
C GLN A 300 -1.21 -10.18 -6.11
N TYR A 301 -0.55 -10.50 -5.00
CA TYR A 301 -0.42 -11.88 -4.52
C TYR A 301 -1.79 -12.56 -4.34
N THR A 302 -2.74 -11.92 -3.68
CA THR A 302 -4.11 -12.43 -3.47
C THR A 302 -4.80 -12.73 -4.80
N ILE A 303 -4.76 -11.77 -5.74
CA ILE A 303 -5.38 -11.92 -7.06
C ILE A 303 -4.70 -13.04 -7.86
N ASP A 304 -3.37 -13.17 -7.73
CA ASP A 304 -2.59 -14.20 -8.40
C ASP A 304 -2.98 -15.61 -7.91
N GLN A 305 -3.29 -15.76 -6.62
CA GLN A 305 -3.81 -17.02 -6.06
C GLN A 305 -5.18 -17.39 -6.64
N VAL A 306 -6.12 -16.44 -6.76
CA VAL A 306 -7.41 -16.67 -7.43
C VAL A 306 -7.20 -17.10 -8.88
N LEU A 307 -6.33 -16.37 -9.58
CA LEU A 307 -6.04 -16.59 -10.99
C LEU A 307 -5.35 -17.94 -11.22
N GLU A 308 -4.45 -18.39 -10.33
CA GLU A 308 -3.85 -19.72 -10.40
C GLU A 308 -4.93 -20.81 -10.31
N GLY A 309 -5.82 -20.74 -9.33
CA GLY A 309 -6.93 -21.70 -9.20
C GLY A 309 -7.82 -21.74 -10.44
N MET A 310 -8.05 -20.60 -11.09
CA MET A 310 -8.77 -20.55 -12.38
C MET A 310 -7.98 -21.19 -13.53
N ILE A 311 -6.66 -20.98 -13.60
CA ILE A 311 -5.79 -21.58 -14.63
C ILE A 311 -5.76 -23.10 -14.49
N GLU A 312 -5.56 -23.60 -13.27
CA GLU A 312 -5.60 -25.03 -12.96
C GLU A 312 -6.93 -25.63 -13.38
N ARG A 313 -8.05 -24.94 -13.11
CA ARG A 313 -9.36 -25.44 -13.50
C ARG A 313 -9.59 -25.44 -15.01
N CYS A 314 -9.16 -24.39 -15.71
CA CYS A 314 -9.16 -24.34 -17.18
C CYS A 314 -8.37 -25.51 -17.79
N GLN A 315 -7.20 -25.82 -17.21
CA GLN A 315 -6.36 -26.94 -17.65
C GLN A 315 -7.04 -28.29 -17.39
N ALA A 316 -7.55 -28.51 -16.17
CA ALA A 316 -8.21 -29.76 -15.80
C ALA A 316 -9.47 -30.04 -16.64
N SER A 317 -10.23 -28.99 -16.98
CA SER A 317 -11.44 -29.09 -17.80
C SER A 317 -11.18 -28.97 -19.31
N LYS A 318 -9.90 -28.87 -19.74
CA LYS A 318 -9.49 -28.74 -21.15
C LYS A 318 -10.27 -27.64 -21.90
N LEU A 319 -10.39 -26.49 -21.26
CA LEU A 319 -11.13 -25.36 -21.82
C LEU A 319 -10.31 -24.63 -22.89
N HIS A 320 -10.98 -24.21 -23.96
CA HIS A 320 -10.42 -23.48 -25.09
C HIS A 320 -11.17 -22.16 -25.31
N LEU A 321 -10.51 -21.21 -25.96
CA LEU A 321 -11.10 -19.90 -26.30
C LEU A 321 -12.31 -20.09 -27.22
N THR A 322 -13.43 -19.45 -26.88
CA THR A 322 -14.61 -19.36 -27.75
C THR A 322 -14.68 -18.03 -28.52
N GLN A 323 -13.91 -17.04 -28.07
CA GLN A 323 -13.90 -15.68 -28.61
C GLN A 323 -12.47 -15.24 -28.99
N HIS A 324 -12.36 -14.08 -29.65
CA HIS A 324 -11.07 -13.45 -29.93
C HIS A 324 -10.35 -13.02 -28.63
N LYS A 325 -9.01 -13.04 -28.68
CA LYS A 325 -8.14 -12.84 -27.51
C LYS A 325 -8.42 -11.56 -26.73
N GLU A 326 -8.68 -10.43 -27.40
CA GLU A 326 -8.94 -9.15 -26.71
C GLU A 326 -10.26 -9.17 -25.94
N GLN A 327 -11.33 -9.72 -26.52
CA GLN A 327 -12.61 -9.83 -25.82
C GLN A 327 -12.52 -10.83 -24.67
N ALA A 328 -11.90 -12.00 -24.90
CA ALA A 328 -11.66 -12.98 -23.85
C ALA A 328 -10.84 -12.42 -22.68
N LYS A 329 -9.88 -11.53 -22.96
CA LYS A 329 -9.07 -10.85 -21.95
C LYS A 329 -9.93 -9.92 -21.10
N LEU A 330 -10.77 -9.11 -21.74
CA LEU A 330 -11.66 -8.16 -21.06
C LEU A 330 -12.70 -8.90 -20.21
N ASP A 331 -13.38 -9.89 -20.77
CA ASP A 331 -14.37 -10.71 -20.07
C ASP A 331 -13.74 -11.43 -18.88
N PHE A 332 -12.53 -11.98 -19.06
CA PHE A 332 -11.83 -12.62 -17.95
C PHE A 332 -11.38 -11.63 -16.89
N ALA A 333 -10.96 -10.41 -17.24
CA ALA A 333 -10.63 -9.39 -16.26
C ALA A 333 -11.85 -9.01 -15.41
N ILE A 334 -13.05 -8.94 -16.02
CA ILE A 334 -14.31 -8.74 -15.30
C ILE A 334 -14.59 -9.94 -14.39
N LEU A 335 -14.49 -11.17 -14.90
CA LEU A 335 -14.69 -12.37 -14.12
C LEU A 335 -13.73 -12.44 -12.93
N LEU A 336 -12.45 -12.20 -13.15
CA LEU A 336 -11.44 -12.19 -12.09
C LEU A 336 -11.76 -11.12 -11.06
N THR A 337 -12.15 -9.91 -11.49
CA THR A 337 -12.58 -8.86 -10.55
C THR A 337 -13.76 -9.33 -9.69
N VAL A 338 -14.82 -9.86 -10.33
CA VAL A 338 -16.01 -10.36 -9.63
C VAL A 338 -15.66 -11.50 -8.70
N GLN A 339 -14.79 -12.41 -9.12
CA GLN A 339 -14.41 -13.58 -8.33
C GLN A 339 -13.45 -13.22 -7.19
N THR A 340 -12.52 -12.28 -7.39
CA THR A 340 -11.74 -11.67 -6.31
C THR A 340 -12.68 -11.04 -5.29
N MET A 341 -13.64 -10.22 -5.71
CA MET A 341 -14.61 -9.60 -4.80
C MET A 341 -15.56 -10.61 -4.12
N ASN A 342 -16.12 -11.56 -4.87
CA ASN A 342 -17.01 -12.59 -4.33
C ASN A 342 -16.27 -13.53 -3.39
N TYR A 343 -15.00 -13.81 -3.65
CA TYR A 343 -14.17 -14.59 -2.76
C TYR A 343 -13.99 -13.86 -1.42
N LEU A 344 -13.69 -12.56 -1.47
CA LEU A 344 -13.61 -11.70 -0.30
C LEU A 344 -14.96 -11.58 0.43
N HIS A 345 -16.09 -11.70 -0.27
CA HIS A 345 -17.44 -11.63 0.32
C HIS A 345 -17.98 -12.99 0.84
N SER A 346 -17.54 -14.13 0.31
CA SER A 346 -18.05 -15.47 0.65
C SER A 346 -17.22 -16.20 1.71
N GLY A 347 -15.99 -15.74 1.94
CA GLY A 347 -15.16 -16.12 3.09
C GLY A 347 -15.27 -15.09 4.20
N ARG A 348 -15.58 -15.56 5.42
CA ARG A 348 -14.92 -14.95 6.58
C ARG A 348 -13.40 -15.00 6.27
N HIS A 349 -12.73 -13.84 6.24
CA HIS A 349 -11.26 -13.58 6.09
C HIS A 349 -10.89 -13.07 4.68
N LYS A 350 -10.17 -11.95 4.41
CA LYS A 350 -9.56 -10.82 5.13
C LYS A 350 -9.41 -9.71 4.07
N VAL A 351 -9.82 -8.47 4.32
CA VAL A 351 -9.09 -7.31 3.76
C VAL A 351 -8.16 -6.93 4.89
N ALA A 352 -6.85 -7.13 4.70
CA ALA A 352 -5.91 -6.67 5.71
C ALA A 352 -6.04 -5.16 5.83
N LEU A 353 -6.30 -4.69 7.04
CA LEU A 353 -5.98 -3.33 7.43
C LEU A 353 -4.57 -3.32 7.99
#